data_AF-A0A0Q7V009-F1
#
_entry.id   AF-A0A0Q7V009-F1
#
_cell.length_a   1.000
_cell.length_b   1.000
_cell.length_c   1.000
_cell.angle_alpha   90.00
_cell.angle_beta   90.00
_cell.angle_gamma   90.00
#
_symmetry.space_group_name_H-M   'P 1'
#
loop_
_entity.id
_entity.type
_entity.pdbx_description
1 polymer ?
#
loop_
_entity_poly.entity_id
_entity_poly.type
_entity_poly.pdbx_seq_one_letter_code
_entity_poly.pdbx_strand_id
1 'polypeptide(L)' 'MGKVELDIGIDPELLAQAKRLEISVAGMSETQLRLHLQKVDPACAEERARRWADENADAIKALHRFVEEHGAFGDDLRTW' A
#
# COMPACT_ATOMS: atom_id res chain seq x y z
N MET A 1 20.18 28.89 -2.72
CA MET A 1 19.96 27.71 -1.85
C MET A 1 19.01 26.80 -2.62
N GLY A 2 19.55 25.81 -3.33
CA GLY A 2 18.73 24.95 -4.19
C GLY A 2 17.81 24.10 -3.32
N LYS A 3 16.50 24.12 -3.62
CA LYS A 3 15.59 23.10 -3.09
C LYS A 3 16.18 21.76 -3.52
N VAL A 4 16.67 21.00 -2.55
CA VAL A 4 16.96 19.59 -2.78
C VAL A 4 15.58 18.98 -3.00
N GLU A 5 15.20 18.86 -4.27
CA GLU A 5 14.14 17.98 -4.70
C GLU A 5 14.66 16.59 -4.35
N LEU A 6 14.39 16.16 -3.12
CA LEU A 6 14.56 14.78 -2.77
C LEU A 6 13.65 14.05 -3.74
N ASP A 7 14.25 13.31 -4.67
CA ASP A 7 13.62 12.19 -5.34
C ASP A 7 13.39 11.12 -4.25
N ILE A 8 12.52 11.45 -3.30
CA ILE A 8 12.01 10.50 -2.33
C ILE A 8 11.17 9.59 -3.22
N GLY A 9 11.51 8.31 -3.31
CA GLY A 9 10.68 7.28 -3.95
C GLY A 9 9.35 7.11 -3.20
N ILE A 10 8.59 8.20 -3.12
CA ILE A 10 7.23 8.30 -2.62
C ILE A 10 6.35 8.15 -3.84
N ASP A 11 5.41 7.22 -3.73
CA ASP A 11 4.37 7.01 -4.70
C ASP A 11 3.72 8.35 -5.13
N PRO A 12 3.74 8.68 -6.44
CA PRO A 12 3.19 9.93 -6.95
C PRO A 12 1.69 10.08 -6.67
N GLU A 13 0.95 8.97 -6.52
CA GLU A 13 -0.46 8.99 -6.14
C GLU A 13 -0.65 9.50 -4.70
N LEU A 14 0.25 9.14 -3.78
CA LEU A 14 0.23 9.64 -2.40
C LEU A 14 0.52 11.15 -2.34
N LEU A 15 1.47 11.62 -3.16
CA LEU A 15 1.77 13.05 -3.27
C LEU A 15 0.58 13.83 -3.85
N ALA A 16 -0.08 13.29 -4.87
CA ALA A 16 -1.26 13.89 -5.46
C ALA A 16 -2.43 13.95 -4.45
N GLN A 17 -2.65 12.89 -3.68
CA GLN A 17 -3.66 12.88 -2.62
C GLN A 17 -3.34 13.89 -1.52
N ALA A 18 -2.10 13.94 -1.04
CA ALA A 18 -1.66 14.91 -0.04
C ALA A 18 -1.86 16.36 -0.51
N LYS A 19 -1.55 16.64 -1.78
CA LYS A 19 -1.79 17.95 -2.41
C LYS A 19 -3.27 18.32 -2.46
N ARG A 20 -4.16 17.37 -2.81
CA ARG A 20 -5.62 17.59 -2.83
C ARG A 20 -6.19 17.88 -1.45
N LEU A 21 -5.62 17.27 -0.41
CA LEU A 21 -6.03 17.42 0.99
C LEU A 21 -5.26 18.54 1.72
N GLU A 22 -4.40 19.28 1.02
CA GLU A 22 -3.54 20.34 1.57
C GLU A 22 -2.67 19.87 2.76
N ILE A 23 -2.29 18.59 2.76
CA ILE A 23 -1.43 18.00 3.78
C ILE A 23 0.03 18.28 3.44
N SER A 24 0.77 18.83 4.41
CA SER A 24 2.21 19.02 4.28
C SER A 24 2.95 17.68 4.31
N VAL A 25 3.68 17.38 3.24
CA VAL A 25 4.54 16.18 3.13
C VAL A 25 5.97 16.44 3.66
N ALA A 26 6.28 17.68 4.06
CA ALA A 26 7.63 18.06 4.47
C ALA A 26 8.06 17.30 5.73
N GLY A 27 9.17 16.56 5.64
CA GLY A 27 9.69 15.75 6.73
C GLY A 27 8.94 14.44 6.97
N MET A 28 8.00 14.05 6.09
CA MET A 28 7.34 12.74 6.15
C MET A 28 8.07 11.72 5.26
N SER A 29 8.29 10.52 5.79
CA SER A 29 8.56 9.35 4.95
C SER A 29 7.29 8.89 4.22
N GLU A 30 7.45 8.08 3.17
CA GLU A 30 6.31 7.49 2.44
C GLU A 30 5.35 6.74 3.38
N THR A 31 5.89 5.90 4.27
CA THR A 31 5.10 5.12 5.21
C THR A 31 4.30 6.03 6.14
N GLN A 32 4.90 7.11 6.64
CA GLN A 32 4.20 8.08 7.48
C GLN A 32 3.09 8.79 6.71
N LEU A 33 3.37 9.22 5.47
CA LEU A 33 2.38 9.87 4.62
C LEU A 33 1.20 8.95 4.33
N ARG A 34 1.48 7.69 3.96
CA ARG A 34 0.46 6.66 3.69
C ARG A 34 -0.43 6.42 4.92
N LEU A 35 0.17 6.22 6.09
CA LEU A 35 -0.57 6.02 7.34
C LEU A 35 -1.40 7.25 7.73
N HIS A 36 -0.89 8.45 7.46
CA HIS A 36 -1.63 9.68 7.71
C HIS A 36 -2.84 9.82 6.77
N LEU A 37 -2.64 9.57 5.47
CA LEU A 37 -3.71 9.60 4.46
C LEU A 37 -4.78 8.54 4.72
N GLN A 38 -4.42 7.35 5.17
CA GLN A 38 -5.39 6.32 5.59
C GLN A 38 -6.30 6.78 6.74
N LYS A 39 -5.80 7.63 7.65
CA LYS A 39 -6.57 8.16 8.77
C LYS A 39 -7.49 9.31 8.36
N VAL A 40 -7.02 10.17 7.47
CA VAL A 40 -7.73 11.38 7.05
C VAL A 40 -8.75 11.09 5.94
N ASP A 41 -8.45 10.14 5.05
CA ASP A 41 -9.27 9.79 3.89
C ASP A 41 -9.31 8.24 3.71
N PRO A 42 -10.08 7.55 4.56
CA PRO A 42 -10.17 6.09 4.54
C PRO A 42 -10.80 5.56 3.24
N ALA A 43 -11.77 6.28 2.67
CA ALA A 43 -12.46 5.85 1.45
C ALA A 43 -11.49 5.73 0.26
N CYS A 44 -10.54 6.65 0.11
CA CYS A 44 -9.53 6.57 -0.94
C CYS A 44 -8.50 5.45 -0.66
N ALA A 45 -8.22 5.12 0.61
CA ALA A 45 -7.40 3.96 0.95
C ALA A 45 -8.10 2.64 0.60
N GLU A 46 -9.40 2.53 0.85
CA GLU A 46 -10.22 1.37 0.47
C GLU A 46 -10.29 1.19 -1.05
N GLU A 47 -10.47 2.29 -1.80
CA GLU A 47 -10.49 2.26 -3.26
C GLU A 47 -9.16 1.77 -3.84
N ARG A 48 -8.03 2.26 -3.32
CA ARG A 48 -6.70 1.74 -3.70
C ARG A 48 -6.53 0.26 -3.37
N ALA A 49 -6.96 -0.16 -2.18
CA ALA A 49 -6.87 -1.57 -1.80
C ALA A 49 -7.71 -2.45 -2.72
N ARG A 50 -8.91 -1.99 -3.10
CA ARG A 50 -9.79 -2.68 -4.05
C ARG A 50 -9.16 -2.75 -5.44
N ARG A 51 -8.59 -1.65 -5.93
CA ARG A 51 -7.91 -1.61 -7.24
C ARG A 51 -6.72 -2.55 -7.26
N TRP A 52 -5.88 -2.54 -6.22
CA TRP A 52 -4.76 -3.46 -6.09
C TRP A 52 -5.24 -4.92 -6.10
N ALA A 53 -6.32 -5.23 -5.38
CA ALA A 53 -6.88 -6.59 -5.35
C ALA A 53 -7.41 -7.03 -6.72
N ASP A 54 -8.00 -6.12 -7.50
CA ASP A 54 -8.45 -6.37 -8.87
C ASP A 54 -7.26 -6.60 -9.82
N GLU A 55 -6.27 -5.70 -9.78
CA GLU A 55 -5.04 -5.79 -10.59
C GLU A 55 -4.24 -7.07 -10.29
N ASN A 56 -4.33 -7.59 -9.08
CA ASN A 56 -3.62 -8.79 -8.63
C ASN A 56 -4.54 -10.01 -8.51
N ALA A 57 -5.78 -9.94 -8.98
CA ALA A 57 -6.79 -10.97 -8.74
C ALA A 57 -6.35 -12.36 -9.22
N ASP A 58 -5.70 -12.44 -10.39
CA ASP A 58 -5.22 -13.72 -10.92
C ASP A 58 -4.03 -14.28 -10.15
N ALA A 59 -3.11 -13.43 -9.69
CA ALA A 59 -2.00 -13.84 -8.84
C ALA A 59 -2.50 -14.34 -7.47
N ILE A 60 -3.48 -13.63 -6.89
CA ILE A 60 -4.14 -14.03 -5.65
C ILE A 60 -4.84 -15.39 -5.83
N LYS A 61 -5.59 -15.59 -6.92
CA LYS A 61 -6.24 -16.88 -7.23
C LYS A 61 -5.22 -18.01 -7.42
N ALA A 62 -4.12 -17.75 -8.11
CA ALA A 62 -3.06 -18.74 -8.31
C ALA A 62 -2.42 -19.14 -6.97
N LEU A 63 -2.15 -18.17 -6.10
CA LEU A 63 -1.65 -18.40 -4.75
C LEU A 63 -2.65 -19.19 -3.91
N HIS A 64 -3.93 -18.84 -3.94
CA HIS A 64 -4.98 -19.57 -3.22
C HIS A 64 -5.03 -21.03 -3.67
N ARG A 65 -5.03 -21.29 -4.98
CA ARG A 65 -5.03 -22.66 -5.51
C ARG A 65 -3.80 -23.45 -5.06
N PHE A 66 -2.62 -22.82 -5.09
CA PHE A 66 -1.39 -23.44 -4.62
C PHE A 66 -1.49 -23.83 -3.14
N VAL A 67 -2.01 -22.93 -2.30
CA VAL A 67 -2.20 -23.18 -0.87
C VAL A 67 -3.26 -24.25 -0.61
N GLU A 68 -4.34 -24.30 -1.39
CA GLU A 68 -5.36 -25.36 -1.29
C GLU A 68 -4.81 -26.74 -1.67
N GLU A 69 -3.92 -26.81 -2.68
CA GLU A 69 -3.34 -28.07 -3.15
C GLU A 69 -2.17 -28.56 -2.28
N HIS A 70 -1.32 -27.64 -1.80
CA HIS A 70 -0.06 -27.99 -1.14
C HIS A 70 0.00 -27.63 0.34
N GLY A 71 -1.01 -26.94 0.87
CA GLY A 71 -0.98 -26.33 2.19
C GLY A 71 -0.25 -24.98 2.20
N ALA A 72 -0.42 -24.24 3.29
CA ALA A 72 0.34 -23.01 3.49
C ALA A 72 1.79 -23.35 3.85
N PHE A 73 2.73 -22.49 3.44
CA PHE A 73 4.12 -22.67 3.81
C PHE A 73 4.29 -22.65 5.33
N GLY A 74 4.93 -23.70 5.87
CA GLY A 74 5.17 -23.85 7.31
C GLY A 74 3.94 -24.25 8.12
N ASP A 75 2.84 -24.65 7.47
CA ASP A 75 1.66 -25.18 8.17
C ASP A 75 1.98 -26.46 8.93
N ASP A 76 2.94 -27.25 8.45
CA ASP A 76 3.50 -28.43 9.13
C ASP A 76 4.23 -28.12 10.45
N LEU A 77 4.66 -26.86 10.63
CA LEU A 77 5.33 -26.38 11.84
C LEU A 77 4.37 -25.67 12.81
N ARG A 78 3.10 -25.49 12.42
CA ARG A 78 2.10 -24.81 13.23
C ARG A 78 1.61 -25.75 14.34
N THR A 79 1.67 -25.29 15.59
CA THR A 79 1.40 -26.13 16.79
C THR A 79 0.07 -25.83 17.49
N TRP A 80 -0.81 -25.05 16.88
CA TRP A 80 -2.07 -24.58 17.47
C TRP A 80 -3.14 -24.33 16.43
#